data_AF-A0AAU4J2Z8-F1
#
_entry.id   AF-A0AAU4J2Z8-F1
#
_cell.length_a   1.000
_cell.length_b   1.000
_cell.length_c   1.000
_cell.angle_alpha   90.00
_cell.angle_beta   90.00
_cell.angle_gamma   90.00
#
_symmetry.space_group_name_H-M   'P 1'
#
loop_
_entity.id
_entity.type
_entity.pdbx_description
1 polymer ?
#
loop_
_entity_poly.entity_id
_entity_poly.type
_entity_poly.pdbx_seq_one_letter_code
_entity_poly.pdbx_strand_id
1 'polypeptide(L)'
;MANATTPAANEAGTTSAPPDIATVRATARRLLAADAESFEAAEVAEMTARLREDIAGLIPAVEALTRALPKDDVPRACALACIGEARMRLRLGDGDTDRVRLSVAVRMARTANALADHHQALGRAS
;
A
#
# COMPACT_ATOMS: atom_id res chain seq x y z
N MET A 1 24.63 26.02 -39.85
CA MET A 1 23.97 26.15 -38.54
C MET A 1 23.25 24.84 -38.29
N ALA A 2 23.81 23.99 -37.43
CA ALA A 2 23.38 22.60 -37.26
C ALA A 2 22.22 22.50 -36.27
N ASN A 3 21.22 21.72 -36.68
CA ASN A 3 19.98 21.43 -35.96
C ASN A 3 20.29 20.56 -34.72
N ALA A 4 19.90 20.99 -33.53
CA ALA A 4 20.07 20.21 -32.30
C ALA A 4 18.71 19.79 -31.75
N THR A 5 18.39 18.53 -32.01
CA THR A 5 17.26 17.74 -31.57
C THR A 5 17.09 17.74 -30.06
N THR A 6 15.90 18.08 -29.57
CA THR A 6 15.47 17.85 -28.18
C THR A 6 15.36 16.35 -27.93
N PRO A 7 16.02 15.76 -26.92
CA PRO A 7 15.75 14.38 -26.55
C PRO A 7 14.45 14.34 -25.73
N ALA A 8 13.42 13.73 -26.33
CA ALA A 8 12.28 13.20 -25.62
C ALA A 8 12.75 12.01 -24.78
N ALA A 9 13.00 12.22 -23.49
CA ALA A 9 13.25 11.17 -22.52
C ALA A 9 11.94 10.81 -21.81
N ASN A 10 11.17 9.95 -22.49
CA ASN A 10 10.39 8.85 -21.96
C ASN A 10 9.84 9.02 -20.53
N GLU A 11 8.58 9.45 -20.42
CA GLU A 11 7.75 9.23 -19.23
C GLU A 11 7.48 7.73 -19.09
N ALA A 12 8.48 6.99 -18.59
CA ALA A 12 8.27 5.67 -18.05
C ALA A 12 7.54 5.82 -16.73
N GLY A 13 6.21 6.04 -16.83
CA GLY A 13 5.28 5.78 -15.75
C GLY A 13 5.46 4.31 -15.35
N THR A 14 6.35 4.09 -14.39
CA THR A 14 6.59 2.77 -13.81
C THR A 14 5.32 2.42 -13.07
N THR A 15 4.36 1.86 -13.80
CA THR A 15 3.24 1.17 -13.20
C THR A 15 3.85 -0.12 -12.67
N SER A 16 4.52 -0.01 -11.52
CA SER A 16 5.06 -1.15 -10.81
C SER A 16 3.95 -2.18 -10.73
N ALA A 17 4.24 -3.42 -11.13
CA ALA A 17 3.26 -4.50 -11.03
C ALA A 17 2.67 -4.49 -9.60
N PRO A 18 1.36 -4.71 -9.43
CA PRO A 18 0.76 -4.75 -8.11
C PRO A 18 1.58 -5.70 -7.21
N PRO A 19 1.83 -5.33 -5.95
CA PRO A 19 2.62 -6.17 -5.07
C PRO A 19 1.94 -7.54 -4.91
N ASP A 20 2.75 -8.57 -4.67
CA ASP A 20 2.22 -9.91 -4.42
C ASP A 20 1.37 -9.93 -3.16
N ILE A 21 0.06 -10.08 -3.34
CA ILE A 21 -0.95 -10.05 -2.27
C ILE A 21 -0.65 -11.10 -1.19
N ALA A 22 -0.12 -12.26 -1.56
CA ALA A 22 0.21 -13.30 -0.58
C ALA A 22 1.35 -12.83 0.34
N THR A 23 2.40 -12.26 -0.23
CA THR A 23 3.52 -11.66 0.52
C THR A 23 3.06 -10.50 1.40
N VAL A 24 2.26 -9.57 0.87
CA VAL A 24 1.72 -8.44 1.66
C VAL A 24 0.97 -8.94 2.90
N ARG A 25 0.10 -9.96 2.72
CA ARG A 25 -0.67 -10.55 3.82
C ARG A 25 0.22 -11.28 4.83
N ALA A 26 1.26 -11.97 4.36
CA ALA A 26 2.21 -12.64 5.26
C ALA A 26 2.92 -11.62 6.17
N THR A 27 3.45 -10.54 5.61
CA THR A 27 4.08 -9.45 6.36
C THR A 27 3.11 -8.80 7.34
N ALA A 28 1.90 -8.48 6.88
CA ALA A 28 0.88 -7.87 7.73
C ALA A 28 0.48 -8.79 8.90
N ARG A 29 0.29 -10.09 8.65
CA ARG A 29 -0.07 -11.08 9.68
C ARG A 29 0.99 -11.20 10.75
N ARG A 30 2.28 -11.14 10.39
CA ARG A 30 3.37 -11.19 11.36
C ARG A 30 3.25 -10.08 12.40
N LEU A 31 3.01 -8.83 11.97
CA LEU A 31 2.81 -7.68 12.86
C LEU A 31 1.47 -7.69 13.62
N LEU A 32 0.47 -8.40 13.11
CA LEU A 32 -0.88 -8.45 13.71
C LEU A 32 -1.12 -9.67 14.61
N ALA A 33 -0.18 -10.62 14.65
CA ALA A 33 -0.27 -11.79 15.49
C ALA A 33 -0.29 -11.39 16.99
N ALA A 34 -1.26 -11.92 17.73
CA ALA A 34 -1.48 -11.59 19.14
C ALA A 34 -0.36 -12.11 20.06
N ASP A 35 0.38 -13.10 19.58
CA ASP A 35 1.50 -13.78 20.21
C ASP A 35 2.85 -13.43 19.55
N ALA A 36 2.90 -12.36 18.76
CA ALA A 36 4.15 -11.92 18.16
C ALA A 36 5.23 -11.76 19.23
N GLU A 37 6.35 -12.48 19.07
CA GLU A 37 7.56 -12.26 19.85
C GLU A 37 7.96 -10.79 19.78
N SER A 38 8.66 -10.30 20.80
CA SER A 38 9.16 -8.93 20.80
C SER A 38 10.01 -8.70 19.54
N PHE A 39 9.58 -7.80 18.67
CA PHE A 39 10.34 -7.44 17.48
C PHE A 39 11.53 -6.56 17.82
N GLU A 40 12.66 -6.83 17.19
CA GLU A 40 13.81 -5.93 17.24
C GLU A 40 13.51 -4.64 16.47
N ALA A 41 14.07 -3.51 16.91
CA ALA A 41 13.79 -2.21 16.30
C ALA A 41 14.11 -2.16 14.79
N ALA A 42 15.19 -2.84 14.37
CA ALA A 42 15.58 -2.94 12.96
C ALA A 42 14.54 -3.73 12.14
N GLU A 43 13.97 -4.79 12.72
CA GLU A 43 12.97 -5.62 12.06
C GLU A 43 11.65 -4.85 11.87
N VAL A 44 11.23 -4.09 12.89
CA VAL A 44 10.08 -3.20 12.78
C VAL A 44 10.30 -2.17 11.68
N ALA A 45 11.49 -1.58 11.59
CA ALA A 45 11.81 -0.59 10.56
C ALA A 45 11.76 -1.20 9.15
N GLU A 46 12.34 -2.39 8.95
CA GLU A 46 12.32 -3.10 7.67
C GLU A 46 10.89 -3.45 7.23
N MET A 47 10.10 -4.06 8.13
CA MET A 47 8.71 -4.40 7.83
C MET A 47 7.87 -3.15 7.53
N THR A 48 8.12 -2.04 8.25
CA THR A 48 7.40 -0.78 8.01
C THR A 48 7.76 -0.20 6.64
N ALA A 49 9.05 -0.20 6.27
CA ALA A 49 9.49 0.26 4.96
C ALA A 49 8.85 -0.58 3.84
N ARG A 50 8.89 -1.91 3.97
CA ARG A 50 8.24 -2.83 3.02
C ARG A 50 6.74 -2.54 2.89
N LEU A 51 6.03 -2.42 4.01
CA LEU A 51 4.59 -2.15 4.00
C LEU A 51 4.25 -0.80 3.36
N ARG A 52 5.12 0.21 3.46
CA ARG A 52 4.90 1.48 2.76
C ARG A 52 5.01 1.32 1.25
N GLU A 53 6.00 0.56 0.76
CA GLU A 53 6.13 0.23 -0.66
C GLU A 53 4.91 -0.57 -1.15
N ASP A 54 4.48 -1.56 -0.39
CA ASP A 54 3.31 -2.38 -0.71
C ASP A 54 2.04 -1.53 -0.76
N ILE A 55 1.81 -0.64 0.20
CA ILE A 55 0.66 0.27 0.20
C ILE A 55 0.74 1.22 -1.00
N ALA A 56 1.92 1.75 -1.32
CA ALA A 56 2.12 2.64 -2.46
C ALA A 56 1.82 1.95 -3.80
N GLY A 57 2.11 0.65 -3.92
CA GLY A 57 1.74 -0.18 -5.07
C GLY A 57 0.27 -0.60 -5.10
N LEU A 58 -0.33 -0.90 -3.94
CA LEU A 58 -1.73 -1.32 -3.84
C LEU A 58 -2.72 -0.19 -4.13
N ILE A 59 -2.41 1.04 -3.73
CA ILE A 59 -3.28 2.20 -3.97
C ILE A 59 -3.68 2.32 -5.46
N PRO A 60 -2.74 2.43 -6.43
CA PRO A 60 -3.10 2.56 -7.83
C PRO A 60 -3.76 1.28 -8.38
N ALA A 61 -3.40 0.09 -7.89
CA ALA A 61 -4.02 -1.17 -8.31
C ALA A 61 -5.51 -1.25 -7.92
N VAL A 62 -5.83 -0.93 -6.65
CA VAL A 62 -7.23 -0.87 -6.18
C VAL A 62 -7.98 0.26 -6.89
N GLU A 63 -7.36 1.43 -7.05
CA GLU A 63 -7.97 2.56 -7.75
C GLU A 63 -8.36 2.20 -9.19
N ALA A 64 -7.52 1.45 -9.91
CA ALA A 64 -7.84 0.98 -11.26
C ALA A 64 -9.08 0.08 -11.28
N LEU A 65 -9.20 -0.86 -10.35
CA LEU A 65 -10.37 -1.74 -10.23
C LEU A 65 -11.66 -0.96 -9.95
N THR A 66 -11.58 0.13 -9.17
CA THR A 66 -12.76 0.97 -8.88
C THR A 66 -13.34 1.69 -10.11
N ARG A 67 -12.56 1.83 -11.20
CA ARG A 67 -12.99 2.54 -12.42
C ARG A 67 -14.02 1.75 -13.23
N ALA A 68 -14.05 0.43 -13.07
CA ALA A 68 -15.00 -0.45 -13.74
C ALA A 68 -16.38 -0.46 -13.07
N LEU A 69 -16.50 0.11 -11.87
CA LEU A 69 -17.72 0.06 -11.05
C LEU A 69 -18.59 1.31 -11.22
N PRO A 70 -19.93 1.20 -11.12
CA PRO A 70 -20.84 2.33 -11.08
C PRO A 70 -20.49 3.33 -9.97
N LYS A 71 -20.80 4.62 -10.16
CA LYS A 71 -20.41 5.68 -9.22
C LYS A 71 -21.02 5.50 -7.82
N ASP A 72 -22.22 4.96 -7.76
CA ASP A 72 -23.05 4.68 -6.59
C ASP A 72 -22.85 3.28 -5.99
N ASP A 73 -21.94 2.49 -6.56
CA ASP A 73 -21.60 1.17 -6.05
C ASP A 73 -20.93 1.25 -4.66
N VAL A 74 -21.46 0.48 -3.71
CA VAL A 74 -20.98 0.49 -2.31
C VAL A 74 -19.54 -0.05 -2.20
N PRO A 75 -19.17 -1.21 -2.80
CA PRO A 75 -17.78 -1.65 -2.88
C PRO A 75 -16.82 -0.59 -3.42
N ARG A 76 -17.21 0.14 -4.48
CA ARG A 76 -16.43 1.26 -5.03
C ARG A 76 -16.19 2.36 -4.01
N ALA A 77 -17.25 2.84 -3.36
CA ALA A 77 -17.15 3.91 -2.36
C ALA A 77 -16.27 3.49 -1.17
N CYS A 78 -16.42 2.24 -0.71
CA CYS A 78 -15.63 1.68 0.39
C CYS A 78 -14.13 1.61 0.04
N ALA A 79 -13.79 1.13 -1.16
CA ALA A 79 -12.40 1.06 -1.61
C ALA A 79 -11.75 2.45 -1.77
N LEU A 80 -12.49 3.43 -2.31
CA LEU A 80 -11.98 4.81 -2.44
C LEU A 80 -11.75 5.49 -1.07
N ALA A 81 -12.62 5.23 -0.09
CA ALA A 81 -12.41 5.70 1.28
C ALA A 81 -11.13 5.08 1.88
N CYS A 82 -10.94 3.76 1.72
CA CYS A 82 -9.74 3.06 2.15
C CYS A 82 -8.47 3.64 1.50
N ILE A 83 -8.51 3.95 0.21
CA ILE A 83 -7.39 4.60 -0.51
C ILE A 83 -7.07 5.98 0.09
N GLY A 84 -8.07 6.82 0.35
CA GLY A 84 -7.88 8.13 0.97
C GLY A 84 -7.20 8.01 2.34
N GLU A 85 -7.68 7.07 3.14
CA GLU A 85 -7.13 6.70 4.43
C GLU A 85 -5.69 6.17 4.38
N ALA A 86 -5.36 5.36 3.37
CA ALA A 86 -4.01 4.85 3.14
C ALA A 86 -3.05 5.98 2.78
N ARG A 87 -3.47 6.92 1.93
CA ARG A 87 -2.70 8.13 1.58
C ARG A 87 -2.46 9.03 2.79
N MET A 88 -3.40 9.12 3.73
CA MET A 88 -3.17 9.81 5.01
C MET A 88 -2.09 9.10 5.83
N ARG A 89 -2.14 7.76 5.90
CA ARG A 89 -1.20 6.97 6.69
C ARG A 89 0.22 6.98 6.15
N LEU A 90 0.42 7.00 4.83
CA LEU A 90 1.76 7.11 4.23
C LEU A 90 2.50 8.40 4.61
N ARG A 91 1.79 9.43 5.10
CA ARG A 91 2.40 10.67 5.61
C ARG A 91 2.88 10.58 7.06
N LEU A 92 2.62 9.47 7.75
CA LEU A 92 3.14 9.24 9.09
C LEU A 92 4.64 8.94 9.01
N GLY A 93 5.42 9.69 9.79
CA GLY A 93 6.82 9.34 10.07
C GLY A 93 6.93 8.05 10.88
N ASP A 94 8.16 7.62 11.13
CA ASP A 94 8.44 6.36 11.84
C ASP A 94 8.13 6.44 13.33
N GLY A 95 8.27 7.63 13.92
CA GLY A 95 8.05 7.87 15.35
C GLY A 95 9.31 7.73 16.20
N ASP A 96 9.31 8.44 17.33
CA ASP A 96 10.54 8.71 18.08
C ASP A 96 10.90 7.62 19.10
N THR A 97 9.98 6.70 19.41
CA THR A 97 10.19 5.62 20.40
C THR A 97 9.83 4.27 19.80
N ASP A 98 10.37 3.18 20.35
CA ASP A 98 10.08 1.81 19.88
C ASP A 98 8.59 1.49 19.90
N ARG A 99 7.88 1.92 20.95
CA ARG A 99 6.42 1.74 21.06
C ARG A 99 5.67 2.47 19.97
N VAL A 100 6.09 3.70 19.63
CA VAL A 100 5.47 4.47 18.55
C VAL A 100 5.79 3.85 17.19
N ARG A 101 7.04 3.43 16.95
CA ARG A 101 7.46 2.71 15.74
C ARG A 101 6.64 1.45 15.51
N LEU A 102 6.48 0.61 16.53
CA LEU A 102 5.65 -0.57 16.46
C LEU A 102 4.18 -0.23 16.19
N SER A 103 3.64 0.81 16.83
CA SER A 103 2.27 1.27 16.55
C SER A 103 2.09 1.76 15.12
N VAL A 104 3.10 2.42 14.54
CA VAL A 104 3.10 2.82 13.12
C VAL A 104 3.12 1.58 12.23
N ALA A 105 4.00 0.62 12.49
CA ALA A 105 4.08 -0.64 11.76
C ALA A 105 2.74 -1.40 11.75
N VAL A 106 2.10 -1.54 12.93
CA VAL A 106 0.78 -2.18 13.06
C VAL A 106 -0.30 -1.43 12.26
N ARG A 107 -0.28 -0.09 12.26
CA ARG A 107 -1.21 0.71 11.44
C ARG A 107 -0.98 0.49 9.95
N MET A 108 0.28 0.40 9.51
CA MET A 108 0.62 0.07 8.13
C MET A 108 0.13 -1.33 7.76
N ALA A 109 0.38 -2.32 8.63
CA ALA A 109 -0.06 -3.70 8.42
C ALA A 109 -1.59 -3.82 8.23
N ARG A 110 -2.38 -3.14 9.07
CA ARG A 110 -3.85 -3.10 8.94
C ARG A 110 -4.29 -2.49 7.60
N THR A 111 -3.60 -1.43 7.18
CA THR A 111 -3.91 -0.71 5.94
C THR A 111 -3.58 -1.54 4.72
N ALA A 112 -2.41 -2.16 4.70
CA ALA A 112 -1.99 -3.06 3.64
C ALA A 112 -2.94 -4.26 3.51
N ASN A 113 -3.35 -4.86 4.64
CA ASN A 113 -4.31 -5.96 4.63
C ASN A 113 -5.70 -5.54 4.11
N ALA A 114 -6.20 -4.35 4.50
CA ALA A 114 -7.47 -3.84 4.00
C ALA A 114 -7.43 -3.53 2.49
N LEU A 115 -6.34 -2.94 1.99
CA LEU A 115 -6.16 -2.72 0.55
C LEU A 115 -6.07 -4.04 -0.22
N ALA A 116 -5.39 -5.05 0.33
CA ALA A 116 -5.35 -6.39 -0.24
C ALA A 116 -6.73 -7.05 -0.28
N ASP A 117 -7.56 -6.87 0.75
CA ASP A 117 -8.96 -7.31 0.77
C ASP A 117 -9.77 -6.64 -0.35
N HIS A 118 -9.65 -5.33 -0.51
CA HIS A 118 -10.30 -4.61 -1.62
C HIS A 118 -9.81 -5.07 -2.99
N HIS A 119 -8.50 -5.20 -3.20
CA HIS A 119 -7.94 -5.68 -4.46
C HIS A 119 -8.50 -7.06 -4.84
N GLN A 120 -8.53 -7.98 -3.88
CA GLN A 120 -9.04 -9.32 -4.09
C GLN A 120 -10.57 -9.35 -4.31
N ALA A 121 -11.33 -8.56 -3.54
CA ALA A 121 -12.78 -8.52 -3.67
C ALA A 121 -13.22 -7.92 -5.01
N LEU A 122 -12.62 -6.79 -5.42
CA LEU A 122 -12.96 -6.11 -6.65
C LEU A 122 -12.44 -6.85 -7.90
N GLY A 123 -11.26 -7.47 -7.81
CA GLY A 123 -10.71 -8.29 -8.89
C GLY A 123 -11.48 -9.58 -9.16
N ARG A 124 -12.32 -10.03 -8.23
CA ARG A 124 -13.27 -11.15 -8.42
C ARG A 124 -14.62 -10.71 -8.98
N ALA A 125 -14.93 -9.43 -8.89
CA ALA A 125 -16.19 -8.84 -9.35
C ALA A 125 -16.10 -8.26 -10.77
N SER A 126 -14.91 -8.26 -11.37
CA SER A 126 -14.60 -7.74 -12.71
C SER A 126 -14.65 -8.83 -13.77
#